data_AF-A0A9D8BQX7-F1
#
_entry.id   AF-A0A9D8BQX7-F1
#
_cell.length_a   1.000
_cell.length_b   1.000
_cell.length_c   1.000
_cell.angle_alpha   90.00
_cell.angle_beta   90.00
_cell.angle_gamma   90.00
#
_symmetry.space_group_name_H-M   'P 1'
#
loop_
_entity.id
_entity.type
_entity.pdbx_description
1 polymer ?
#
loop_
_entity_poly.entity_id
_entity_poly.type
_entity_poly.pdbx_seq_one_letter_code
_entity_poly.pdbx_strand_id
1 'polypeptide(L)' 'MSAKILIVEDNDSIRTILRMTLELGQYQVIEACDGQEG' A
#
# COMPACT_ATOMS: atom_id res chain seq x y z
N MET A 1 13.95 -0.11 12.51
CA MET A 1 13.81 0.06 11.04
C MET A 1 12.41 -0.40 10.68
N SER A 2 11.62 0.44 10.02
CA SER A 2 10.29 0.06 9.51
C SER A 2 10.47 -0.62 8.15
N ALA A 3 9.84 -1.79 7.93
CA ALA A 3 9.90 -2.45 6.62
C ALA A 3 9.04 -1.69 5.59
N LYS A 4 9.51 -1.66 4.35
CA LYS A 4 8.84 -0.97 3.23
C LYS A 4 8.04 -1.97 2.40
N ILE A 5 6.78 -1.66 2.12
CA ILE A 5 5.83 -2.54 1.42
C ILE A 5 5.26 -1.79 0.21
N LEU A 6 5.22 -2.46 -0.96
CA LEU A 6 4.50 -2.02 -2.15
C LEU A 6 3.15 -2.74 -2.21
N ILE A 7 2.07 -1.98 -2.32
CA ILE A 7 0.73 -2.49 -2.60
C ILE A 7 0.44 -2.28 -4.08
N VAL A 8 0.17 -3.35 -4.81
CA VAL A 8 -0.35 -3.30 -6.18
C VAL A 8 -1.80 -3.77 -6.13
N GLU A 9 -2.73 -2.84 -6.29
CA GLU A 9 -4.16 -3.09 -6.12
C GLU A 9 -4.94 -2.07 -6.96
N ASP A 10 -5.77 -2.53 -7.90
CA ASP A 10 -6.51 -1.69 -8.83
C ASP A 10 -7.77 -1.07 -8.19
N ASN A 11 -8.34 -1.73 -7.17
CA ASN A 11 -9.49 -1.19 -6.45
C ASN A 11 -9.09 -0.19 -5.35
N ASP A 12 -9.54 1.06 -5.50
CA ASP A 12 -9.22 2.15 -4.57
C ASP A 12 -9.67 1.91 -3.11
N SER A 13 -10.84 1.31 -2.91
CA SER A 13 -11.36 1.04 -1.57
C SER A 13 -10.53 -0.04 -0.86
N ILE A 14 -10.12 -1.08 -1.59
CA ILE A 14 -9.29 -2.16 -1.06
C ILE A 14 -7.88 -1.63 -0.75
N ARG A 15 -7.28 -0.91 -1.71
CA ARG A 15 -5.94 -0.31 -1.55
C ARG A 15 -5.88 0.61 -0.33
N THR A 16 -6.91 1.43 -0.11
CA THR A 16 -7.03 2.30 1.06
C THR A 16 -7.05 1.51 2.38
N ILE A 17 -7.85 0.44 2.47
CA ILE A 17 -7.93 -0.40 3.69
C ILE A 17 -6.57 -1.08 3.96
N LEU A 18 -5.91 -1.58 2.92
CA LEU A 18 -4.59 -2.21 3.03
C LEU A 18 -3.52 -1.22 3.52
N ARG A 19 -3.43 -0.02 2.93
CA ARG A 19 -2.51 1.02 3.38
C ARG A 19 -2.74 1.36 4.85
N MET A 20 -3.98 1.65 5.24
CA MET A 20 -4.30 2.02 6.62
C MET A 20 -3.90 0.92 7.62
N THR A 21 -4.14 -0.35 7.27
CA THR A 21 -3.80 -1.50 8.12
C THR A 21 -2.28 -1.64 8.28
N LEU A 22 -1.52 -1.46 7.20
CA LEU A 22 -0.06 -1.57 7.22
C LEU A 22 0.60 -0.36 7.91
N GLU A 23 0.10 0.85 7.70
CA GLU A 23 0.57 2.05 8.40
C GLU A 23 0.32 1.96 9.92
N LEU A 24 -0.83 1.43 10.35
CA LEU A 24 -1.09 1.11 11.76
C LEU A 24 -0.09 0.09 12.31
N GLY A 25 0.36 -0.86 11.48
CA GLY A 25 1.45 -1.79 11.76
C GLY A 25 2.85 -1.16 11.73
N GLN A 26 2.94 0.17 11.60
CA GLN A 26 4.18 0.94 11.53
C GLN A 26 5.07 0.58 10.33
N TYR A 27 4.48 0.08 9.23
CA TYR A 27 5.16 -0.12 7.95
C TYR A 27 5.17 1.16 7.11
N GLN A 28 6.18 1.30 6.25
CA GLN A 28 6.18 2.32 5.21
C GLN A 28 5.50 1.73 3.96
N VAL A 29 4.44 2.38 3.49
CA VAL A 29 3.64 1.89 2.36
C VAL A 29 3.93 2.73 1.11
N ILE A 30 4.11 2.06 -0.03
CA ILE A 30 4.03 2.61 -1.38
C ILE A 30 2.84 1.95 -2.06
N GLU A 31 2.09 2.70 -2.85
CA GLU A 31 0.90 2.25 -3.55
C GLU A 31 1.13 2.33 -5.07
N ALA A 32 0.55 1.40 -5.81
CA ALA A 32 0.42 1.45 -7.27
C ALA A 32 -0.98 0.95 -7.66
N CYS A 33 -1.71 1.74 -8.44
CA CYS A 33 -3.03 1.32 -8.95
C CYS A 33 -2.97 0.58 -10.29
N ASP A 34 -1.82 0.66 -10.97
CA ASP A 34 -1.55 -0.02 -12.23
C ASP A 34 -0.04 -0.27 -12.41
N GLY A 35 0.33 -0.88 -13.54
CA GLY A 35 1.75 -1.17 -13.85
C GLY A 35 2.56 0.02 -14.37
N GLN A 36 1.98 1.22 -14.48
CA GLN A 36 2.75 2.45 -14.76
C GLN A 36 3.18 3.12 -13.44
N GLU A 37 2.37 3.00 -12.40
CA GLU A 37 2.66 3.54 -11.06
C GLU A 37 3.60 2.66 -10.22
N GLY A 38 3.74 1.36 -10.54
CA GLY A 38 4.61 0.43 -9.78
C GLY A 38 5.09 -0.80 -10.55
#